data_AF-A0A8C7A0L1-F1
#
_entry.id   AF-A0A8C7A0L1-F1
#
_cell.length_a   1.000
_cell.length_b   1.000
_cell.length_c   1.000
_cell.angle_alpha   90.00
_cell.angle_beta   90.00
_cell.angle_gamma   90.00
#
_symmetry.space_group_name_H-M   'P 1'
#
loop_
_entity.id
_entity.type
_entity.pdbx_description
1 polymer ?
#
loop_
_entity_poly.entity_id
_entity_poly.type
_entity_poly.pdbx_seq_one_letter_code
_entity_poly.pdbx_strand_id
1 'polypeptide(L)'
;MAAPRSAEQQGRDYLERHRLPALLEHLSALLLYHRPERPREFLMAALEQVAAGRHGEGRYPGLMDDANLAAMFELLDPAGQGHISVVQYREALKTLGLSTEGLPPEDVTITLDTFAVGVAVT
;
A
#
# COMPACT_ATOMS: atom_id res chain seq x y z
N MET A 1 28.31 -23.61 22.81
CA MET A 1 28.66 -22.46 21.96
C MET A 1 28.18 -22.76 20.55
N ALA A 2 27.31 -21.93 19.96
CA ALA A 2 26.80 -22.15 18.61
C ALA A 2 27.89 -21.79 17.58
N ALA A 3 28.04 -22.62 16.54
CA ALA A 3 28.97 -22.35 15.44
C ALA A 3 28.60 -21.03 14.72
N PRO A 4 29.58 -20.22 14.26
CA PRO A 4 29.28 -18.99 13.54
C PRO A 4 28.49 -19.31 12.26
N ARG A 5 27.44 -18.52 11.99
CA ARG A 5 26.60 -18.69 10.78
C ARG A 5 27.47 -18.49 9.53
N SER A 6 27.32 -19.37 8.55
CA SER A 6 28.03 -19.27 7.27
C SER A 6 27.66 -17.97 6.53
N ALA A 7 28.52 -17.50 5.63
CA ALA A 7 28.25 -16.33 4.79
C ALA A 7 26.95 -16.48 3.98
N GLU A 8 26.64 -17.69 3.53
CA GLU A 8 25.37 -17.99 2.84
C GLU A 8 24.15 -17.76 3.75
N GLN A 9 24.22 -18.21 5.01
CA GLN A 9 23.13 -18.01 5.96
C GLN A 9 22.92 -16.52 6.27
N GLN A 10 24.02 -15.76 6.42
CA GLN A 10 23.93 -14.31 6.62
C GLN A 10 23.29 -13.59 5.42
N GLY A 11 23.62 -14.03 4.20
CA GLY A 11 22.99 -13.53 2.98
C GLY A 11 21.49 -13.81 2.94
N ARG A 12 21.08 -15.07 3.23
CA ARG A 12 19.65 -15.44 3.29
C ARG A 12 18.90 -14.64 4.35
N ASP A 13 19.46 -14.52 5.55
CA ASP A 13 18.86 -13.75 6.65
C ASP A 13 18.66 -12.28 6.23
N TYR A 14 19.62 -11.68 5.51
CA TYR A 14 19.49 -10.32 4.98
C TYR A 14 18.34 -10.19 3.97
N LEU A 15 18.27 -11.10 2.99
CA LEU A 15 17.23 -11.08 1.96
C LEU A 15 15.83 -11.17 2.58
N GLU A 16 15.65 -12.09 3.54
CA GLU A 16 14.38 -12.29 4.25
C GLU A 16 14.01 -11.09 5.12
N ARG A 17 14.97 -10.60 5.92
CA ARG A 17 14.76 -9.44 6.80
C ARG A 17 14.31 -8.21 6.02
N HIS A 18 14.83 -8.01 4.82
CA HIS A 18 14.50 -6.87 3.96
C HIS A 18 13.39 -7.16 2.95
N ARG A 19 12.74 -8.34 3.03
CA ARG A 19 11.66 -8.80 2.14
C ARG A 19 12.00 -8.70 0.66
N LEU A 20 13.28 -8.88 0.32
CA LEU A 20 13.76 -8.75 -1.06
C LEU A 20 13.15 -9.80 -2.01
N PRO A 21 12.90 -11.07 -1.60
CA PRO A 21 12.22 -12.03 -2.45
C PRO A 21 10.82 -11.56 -2.89
N ALA A 22 10.02 -11.06 -1.96
CA ALA A 22 8.67 -10.56 -2.26
C ALA A 22 8.70 -9.32 -3.17
N LEU A 23 9.67 -8.42 -2.97
CA LEU A 23 9.88 -7.28 -3.86
C LEU A 23 10.18 -7.74 -5.30
N LEU A 24 11.08 -8.70 -5.47
CA LEU A 24 11.44 -9.23 -6.78
C LEU A 24 10.26 -9.95 -7.45
N GLU A 25 9.44 -10.68 -6.68
CA GLU A 25 8.21 -11.31 -7.16
C GLU A 25 7.23 -10.25 -7.70
N HIS A 26 6.99 -9.19 -6.94
CA HIS A 26 6.11 -8.09 -7.36
C HIS A 26 6.62 -7.40 -8.63
N LEU A 27 7.89 -7.01 -8.68
CA LEU A 27 8.49 -6.37 -9.86
C LEU A 27 8.41 -7.28 -11.10
N SER A 28 8.57 -8.59 -10.91
CA SER A 28 8.42 -9.57 -11.99
C SER A 28 6.98 -9.64 -12.50
N ALA A 29 5.99 -9.62 -11.59
CA ALA A 29 4.57 -9.59 -11.95
C ALA A 29 4.22 -8.33 -12.75
N LEU A 30 4.72 -7.15 -12.34
CA LEU A 30 4.49 -5.90 -13.07
C LEU A 30 5.01 -5.95 -14.51
N LEU A 31 6.21 -6.52 -14.73
CA LEU A 31 6.77 -6.68 -16.08
C LEU A 31 5.91 -7.60 -16.95
N LEU A 32 5.45 -8.73 -16.39
CA LEU A 32 4.65 -9.72 -17.10
C LEU A 32 3.28 -9.16 -17.50
N TYR A 33 2.68 -8.35 -16.62
CA TYR A 33 1.38 -7.72 -16.82
C TYR A 33 1.45 -6.55 -17.81
N HIS A 34 2.28 -5.55 -17.53
CA HIS A 34 2.31 -4.31 -18.31
C HIS A 34 3.11 -4.42 -19.62
N ARG A 35 4.06 -5.36 -19.70
CA ARG A 35 4.95 -5.55 -20.87
C ARG A 35 5.47 -4.24 -21.47
N PRO A 36 6.12 -3.38 -20.65
CA PRO A 36 6.55 -2.07 -21.10
C PRO A 36 7.65 -2.16 -22.18
N GLU A 37 7.64 -1.22 -23.12
CA GLU A 37 8.69 -1.12 -24.17
C GLU A 37 10.08 -0.83 -23.57
N ARG A 38 10.11 -0.13 -22.43
CA ARG A 38 11.33 0.27 -21.70
C ARG A 38 11.34 -0.32 -20.29
N PRO A 39 11.60 -1.64 -20.14
CA PRO A 39 11.43 -2.36 -18.87
C PRO A 39 12.32 -1.84 -17.75
N ARG A 40 13.55 -1.42 -18.06
CA ARG A 40 14.47 -0.89 -17.05
C ARG A 40 13.93 0.41 -16.42
N GLU A 41 13.45 1.34 -17.23
CA GLU A 41 12.91 2.61 -16.74
C GLU A 41 11.62 2.42 -15.96
N PHE A 42 10.76 1.52 -16.45
CA PHE A 42 9.55 1.14 -15.74
C PHE A 42 9.84 0.58 -14.34
N LEU A 43 10.81 -0.34 -14.21
CA LEU A 43 11.20 -0.89 -12.92
C LEU A 43 11.87 0.14 -12.01
N MET A 44 12.63 1.09 -12.56
CA MET A 44 13.21 2.19 -11.80
C MET A 44 12.09 3.03 -11.14
N ALA A 45 11.09 3.43 -11.91
CA ALA A 45 9.94 4.18 -11.38
C ALA A 45 9.16 3.38 -10.32
N ALA A 46 8.95 2.08 -10.53
CA ALA A 46 8.30 1.22 -9.53
C ALA A 46 9.11 1.13 -8.23
N LEU A 47 10.44 0.99 -8.32
CA LEU A 47 11.34 0.96 -7.16
C LEU A 47 11.37 2.30 -6.42
N GLU A 48 11.32 3.43 -7.14
CA GLU A 48 11.22 4.76 -6.56
C GLU A 48 9.94 4.92 -5.72
N GLN A 49 8.81 4.40 -6.20
CA GLN A 49 7.56 4.38 -5.43
C GLN A 49 7.67 3.52 -4.16
N VAL A 50 8.28 2.32 -4.26
CA VAL A 50 8.53 1.45 -3.09
C VAL A 50 9.45 2.12 -2.08
N ALA A 51 10.47 2.84 -2.55
CA ALA A 51 11.37 3.59 -1.69
C ALA A 51 10.64 4.72 -0.96
N ALA A 52 9.77 5.47 -1.65
CA ALA A 52 8.96 6.52 -1.04
C ALA A 52 8.04 5.96 0.07
N GLY A 53 7.31 4.87 -0.22
CA GLY A 53 6.44 4.21 0.76
C GLY A 53 7.16 3.65 1.99
N ARG A 54 8.44 3.26 1.89
CA ARG A 54 9.25 2.79 3.04
C ARG A 54 9.54 3.88 4.08
N HIS A 55 9.46 5.14 3.70
CA HIS A 55 9.78 6.28 4.58
C HIS A 55 8.53 6.87 5.26
N GLY A 56 7.36 6.24 5.11
CA GLY A 56 6.08 6.82 5.54
C GLY A 56 5.63 7.98 4.65
N GLU A 57 6.28 8.17 3.50
CA GLU A 57 5.97 9.20 2.50
C GLU A 57 5.47 8.50 1.22
N GLY A 58 4.27 7.93 1.26
CA GLY A 58 3.61 7.46 0.04
C GLY A 58 2.64 6.29 0.21
N ARG A 59 1.70 6.21 -0.73
CA ARG A 59 0.78 5.07 -0.92
C ARG A 59 1.58 3.77 -1.02
N TYR A 60 1.11 2.72 -0.34
CA TYR A 60 1.62 1.37 -0.52
C TYR A 60 1.64 1.01 -2.01
N PRO A 61 2.83 0.83 -2.63
CA PRO A 61 2.93 0.62 -4.07
C PRO A 61 2.23 -0.68 -4.46
N GLY A 62 1.25 -0.57 -5.35
CA GLY A 62 0.60 -1.71 -6.01
C GLY A 62 -0.61 -2.32 -5.31
N LEU A 63 -0.98 -1.90 -4.09
CA LEU A 63 -2.22 -2.36 -3.44
C LEU A 63 -3.35 -1.32 -3.47
N MET A 64 -2.99 -0.03 -3.56
CA MET A 64 -3.93 1.09 -3.49
C MET A 64 -3.52 2.20 -4.46
N ASP A 65 -3.83 2.03 -5.73
CA ASP A 65 -3.83 3.15 -6.68
C ASP A 65 -5.10 4.01 -6.54
N ASP A 66 -5.16 5.14 -7.26
CA ASP A 66 -6.33 6.03 -7.25
C ASP A 66 -7.61 5.32 -7.69
N ALA A 67 -7.51 4.38 -8.64
CA ALA A 67 -8.66 3.64 -9.17
C ALA A 67 -9.18 2.63 -8.14
N ASN A 68 -8.30 1.93 -7.44
CA ASN A 68 -8.67 1.03 -6.35
C ASN A 68 -9.33 1.80 -5.19
N LEU A 69 -8.81 2.98 -4.85
CA LEU A 69 -9.39 3.80 -3.78
C LEU A 69 -10.76 4.37 -4.16
N ALA A 70 -10.92 4.83 -5.40
CA ALA A 70 -12.22 5.24 -5.92
C ALA A 70 -13.23 4.09 -5.88
N ALA A 71 -12.86 2.90 -6.39
CA ALA A 71 -13.72 1.73 -6.39
C ALA A 71 -14.10 1.27 -4.96
N MET A 72 -13.16 1.34 -4.02
CA MET A 72 -13.44 1.03 -2.62
C MET A 72 -14.41 2.04 -1.99
N PHE A 73 -14.25 3.32 -2.30
CA PHE A 73 -15.15 4.36 -1.81
C PHE A 73 -16.56 4.19 -2.37
N GLU A 74 -16.69 3.89 -3.67
CA GLU A 74 -17.97 3.59 -4.31
C GLU A 74 -18.67 2.38 -3.66
N LEU A 75 -17.92 1.37 -3.23
CA LEU A 75 -18.47 0.23 -2.49
C LEU A 75 -19.04 0.64 -1.12
N LEU A 76 -18.46 1.66 -0.48
CA LEU A 76 -18.89 2.19 0.81
C LEU A 76 -20.01 3.24 0.69
N ASP A 77 -20.19 3.84 -0.48
CA ASP A 77 -21.26 4.77 -0.84
C ASP A 77 -22.19 4.18 -1.93
N PRO A 78 -22.96 3.11 -1.61
CA PRO A 78 -23.84 2.46 -2.58
C PRO A 78 -24.97 3.37 -3.08
N ALA A 79 -25.26 4.45 -2.37
CA ALA A 79 -26.26 5.45 -2.75
C ALA A 79 -25.71 6.55 -3.67
N GLY A 80 -24.38 6.60 -3.90
CA GLY A 80 -23.74 7.58 -4.77
C GLY A 80 -23.90 9.02 -4.27
N GLN A 81 -23.91 9.22 -2.95
CA GLN A 81 -24.09 10.53 -2.32
C GLN A 81 -22.83 11.40 -2.36
N GLY A 82 -21.68 10.81 -2.69
CA GLY A 82 -20.36 11.44 -2.68
C GLY A 82 -19.72 11.49 -1.29
N HIS A 83 -20.32 10.82 -0.30
CA HIS A 83 -19.84 10.81 1.08
C HIS A 83 -20.20 9.53 1.84
N ILE A 84 -19.41 9.18 2.86
CA ILE A 84 -19.70 8.09 3.81
C ILE A 84 -19.66 8.61 5.25
N SER A 85 -20.30 7.90 6.18
CA SER A 85 -20.22 8.21 7.61
C SER A 85 -18.84 7.85 8.20
N VAL A 86 -18.46 8.50 9.30
CA VAL A 86 -17.23 8.14 10.03
C VAL A 86 -17.25 6.67 10.48
N VAL A 87 -18.42 6.11 10.78
CA VAL A 87 -18.56 4.70 11.16
C VAL A 87 -18.17 3.78 10.00
N GLN A 88 -18.68 4.04 8.79
CA GLN A 88 -18.30 3.28 7.58
C GLN A 88 -16.80 3.43 7.28
N TYR A 89 -16.27 4.65 7.44
CA TYR A 89 -14.86 4.91 7.24
C TYR A 89 -13.97 4.14 8.22
N ARG A 90 -14.33 4.12 9.51
CA ARG A 90 -13.63 3.36 10.55
C ARG A 90 -13.60 1.86 10.24
N GLU A 91 -14.73 1.28 9.83
CA GLU A 91 -14.80 -0.14 9.50
C GLU A 91 -14.01 -0.49 8.23
N ALA A 92 -13.95 0.42 7.25
CA ALA A 92 -13.10 0.26 6.08
C ALA A 92 -11.60 0.24 6.47
N LEU A 93 -11.15 1.17 7.31
CA LEU A 93 -9.77 1.21 7.80
C LEU A 93 -9.41 -0.07 8.57
N LYS A 94 -10.31 -0.58 9.44
CA LYS A 94 -10.10 -1.85 10.15
C LYS A 94 -9.96 -3.03 9.20
N THR A 95 -10.82 -3.11 8.19
CA THR A 95 -10.79 -4.17 7.17
C THR A 95 -9.47 -4.16 6.39
N LEU A 96 -8.91 -2.98 6.20
CA LEU A 96 -7.63 -2.75 5.53
C LEU A 96 -6.41 -2.92 6.47
N GLY A 97 -6.62 -3.17 7.76
CA GLY A 97 -5.55 -3.27 8.75
C GLY A 97 -4.87 -1.93 9.05
N LEU A 98 -5.53 -0.81 8.77
CA LEU A 98 -5.05 0.54 8.98
C LEU A 98 -5.49 1.08 10.36
N SER A 99 -4.74 2.07 10.86
CA SER A 99 -5.04 2.75 12.12
C SER A 99 -6.37 3.50 12.05
N THR A 100 -7.10 3.50 13.16
CA THR A 100 -8.34 4.27 13.34
C THR A 100 -8.18 5.42 14.33
N GLU A 101 -6.94 5.78 14.66
CA GLU A 101 -6.62 6.90 15.54
C GLU A 101 -6.82 8.25 14.82
N GLY A 102 -7.24 9.27 15.55
CA GLY A 102 -7.41 10.62 14.98
C GLY A 102 -8.61 10.79 14.05
N LEU A 103 -9.57 9.86 14.04
CA LEU A 103 -10.79 9.99 13.25
C LEU A 103 -11.62 11.22 13.67
N PRO A 104 -12.27 11.91 12.71
CA PRO A 104 -13.12 13.05 13.01
C PRO A 104 -14.35 12.63 13.84
N PRO A 105 -15.06 13.60 14.45
CA PRO A 105 -16.33 13.37 15.14
C PRO A 105 -17.37 12.66 14.26
N GLU A 106 -18.23 11.83 14.85
CA GLU A 106 -19.16 10.95 14.10
C GLU A 106 -20.22 11.69 13.28
N ASP A 107 -20.47 12.96 13.57
CA ASP A 107 -21.38 13.85 12.84
C ASP A 107 -20.77 14.41 11.54
N VAL A 108 -19.50 14.14 11.26
CA VAL A 108 -18.80 14.56 10.04
C VAL A 108 -18.99 13.52 8.94
N THR A 109 -19.17 13.98 7.70
CA THR A 109 -19.16 13.12 6.52
C THR A 109 -17.77 13.06 5.88
N ILE A 110 -17.40 11.89 5.38
CA ILE A 110 -16.10 11.60 4.76
C ILE A 110 -16.27 11.55 3.25
N THR A 111 -15.57 12.42 2.54
CA THR A 111 -15.49 12.41 1.06
C THR A 111 -14.35 11.52 0.58
N LEU A 112 -14.31 11.25 -0.73
CA LEU A 112 -13.23 10.48 -1.36
C LEU A 112 -11.84 11.08 -1.07
N ASP A 113 -11.70 12.41 -1.07
CA ASP A 113 -10.44 13.09 -0.79
C ASP A 113 -9.96 12.81 0.64
N THR A 114 -10.86 12.95 1.62
CA THR A 114 -10.56 12.67 3.04
C THR A 114 -10.23 11.20 3.27
N PHE A 115 -10.96 10.30 2.58
CA PHE A 115 -10.71 8.86 2.60
C PHE A 115 -9.32 8.52 2.03
N ALA A 116 -8.95 9.09 0.88
CA ALA A 116 -7.66 8.86 0.24
C ALA A 116 -6.48 9.35 1.10
N VAL A 117 -6.64 10.49 1.78
CA VAL A 117 -5.61 11.03 2.68
C VAL A 117 -5.36 10.11 3.87
N GLY A 118 -6.40 9.66 4.58
CA GLY A 118 -6.15 8.83 5.77
C GLY A 118 -5.59 7.44 5.44
N VAL A 119 -5.88 6.92 4.25
CA VAL A 119 -5.25 5.70 3.75
C VAL A 119 -3.78 5.91 3.36
N ALA A 120 -3.40 7.10 2.91
CA ALA A 120 -2.03 7.41 2.50
C ALA A 120 -1.07 7.77 3.65
N VAL A 121 -1.59 8.13 4.83
CA VAL A 121 -0.82 8.68 5.96
C VAL A 121 -0.53 7.64 7.06
N THR A 122 -0.96 6.38 6.88
CA THR A 122 -0.78 5.30 7.87
C THR A 122 0.19 4.22 7.40
#